data_AF-A0A2N1AP11-F1
#
_entry.id   AF-A0A2N1AP11-F1
#
_cell.length_a   1.000
_cell.length_b   1.000
_cell.length_c   1.000
_cell.angle_alpha   90.00
_cell.angle_beta   90.00
_cell.angle_gamma   90.00
#
_symmetry.space_group_name_H-M   'P 1'
#
loop_
_entity.id
_entity.type
_entity.pdbx_description
1 polymer ?
#
loop_
_entity_poly.entity_id
_entity_poly.type
_entity_poly.pdbx_seq_one_letter_code
_entity_poly.pdbx_strand_id
1 'polypeptide(L)'
;MKIKTSLAAAIISVVAIPAFASFGYSESQAKQLTEGVTPSGILTSGFPHEYVLSLNESSEVKIASEHFPGSNFMLRMKAKLMDASGNIVSEANSVNGDFKIDERLDEGEYRLIVSGDTGGRGESDTHRYSLHVDIQ
;
A
#
# COMPACT_ATOMS: atom_id res chain seq x y z
N MET A 1 -42.55 -41.22 -2.25
CA MET A 1 -41.11 -41.14 -1.86
C MET A 1 -40.68 -39.68 -2.04
N LYS A 2 -40.06 -39.07 -1.03
CA LYS A 2 -39.82 -37.61 -0.92
C LYS A 2 -38.60 -37.19 -1.75
N ILE A 3 -38.72 -36.15 -2.59
CA ILE A 3 -37.59 -35.51 -3.28
C ILE A 3 -37.14 -34.35 -2.40
N LYS A 4 -35.87 -34.37 -1.96
CA LYS A 4 -35.28 -33.33 -1.11
C LYS A 4 -34.65 -32.26 -2.02
N THR A 5 -35.13 -31.03 -1.91
CA THR A 5 -34.52 -29.84 -2.50
C THR A 5 -33.32 -29.42 -1.66
N SER A 6 -32.22 -29.04 -2.31
CA SER A 6 -31.10 -28.34 -1.70
C SER A 6 -30.92 -27.04 -2.45
N LEU A 7 -31.21 -25.93 -1.76
CA LEU A 7 -30.97 -24.57 -2.24
C LEU A 7 -29.58 -24.18 -1.75
N ALA A 8 -28.63 -24.03 -2.67
CA ALA A 8 -27.31 -23.47 -2.35
C ALA A 8 -27.46 -21.95 -2.21
N ALA A 9 -27.33 -21.44 -1.00
CA ALA A 9 -27.23 -20.01 -0.74
C ALA A 9 -25.80 -19.54 -1.03
N ALA A 10 -25.61 -18.77 -2.09
CA ALA A 10 -24.37 -18.06 -2.34
C ALA A 10 -24.34 -16.81 -1.43
N ILE A 11 -23.45 -16.81 -0.46
CA ILE A 11 -23.21 -15.64 0.41
C ILE A 11 -22.34 -14.68 -0.39
N ILE A 12 -22.95 -13.63 -0.95
CA ILE A 12 -22.22 -12.55 -1.60
C ILE A 12 -21.79 -11.59 -0.49
N SER A 13 -20.56 -11.74 -0.01
CA SER A 13 -19.96 -10.80 0.94
C SER A 13 -19.69 -9.47 0.23
N VAL A 14 -20.56 -8.49 0.43
CA VAL A 14 -20.33 -7.12 -0.05
C VAL A 14 -19.40 -6.44 0.96
N VAL A 15 -18.11 -6.37 0.65
CA VAL A 15 -17.19 -5.52 1.40
C VAL A 15 -17.54 -4.07 1.04
N ALA A 16 -18.11 -3.33 1.99
CA ALA A 16 -18.40 -1.92 1.82
C ALA A 16 -17.08 -1.15 1.82
N ILE A 17 -16.59 -0.76 0.65
CA ILE A 17 -15.42 0.11 0.55
C ILE A 17 -15.91 1.53 0.90
N PRO A 18 -15.40 2.17 1.96
CA PRO A 18 -15.76 3.55 2.26
C PRO A 18 -15.26 4.45 1.12
N ALA A 19 -16.17 5.20 0.50
CA ALA A 19 -15.83 6.22 -0.48
C ALA A 19 -15.35 7.46 0.28
N PHE A 20 -14.04 7.69 0.32
CA PHE A 20 -13.48 8.95 0.81
C PHE A 20 -13.62 10.03 -0.27
N ALA A 21 -14.06 11.23 0.12
CA ALA A 21 -14.10 12.38 -0.78
C ALA A 21 -12.66 12.75 -1.19
N SER A 22 -12.28 12.40 -2.42
CA SER A 22 -10.97 12.70 -2.99
C SER A 22 -10.85 14.19 -3.29
N PHE A 23 -10.03 14.90 -2.52
CA PHE A 23 -9.57 16.24 -2.89
C PHE A 23 -8.49 16.11 -3.97
N GLY A 24 -8.87 16.35 -5.23
CA GLY A 24 -7.96 16.79 -6.29
C GLY A 24 -6.99 15.77 -6.89
N TYR A 25 -7.00 14.51 -6.46
CA TYR A 25 -6.28 13.44 -7.15
C TYR A 25 -7.29 12.54 -7.85
N SER A 26 -7.11 12.37 -9.16
CA SER A 26 -7.87 11.43 -9.98
C SER A 26 -7.94 10.10 -9.25
N GLU A 27 -9.10 9.45 -9.31
CA GLU A 27 -9.45 8.14 -8.77
C GLU A 27 -8.51 7.03 -9.30
N SER A 28 -7.22 7.11 -8.98
CA SER A 28 -6.29 6.00 -9.02
C SER A 28 -6.75 5.12 -7.89
N GLN A 29 -7.41 4.00 -8.21
CA GLN A 29 -7.79 2.95 -7.26
C GLN A 29 -6.68 2.80 -6.22
N ALA A 30 -6.92 3.30 -5.01
CA ALA A 30 -5.96 3.15 -3.93
C ALA A 30 -5.74 1.64 -3.76
N LYS A 31 -4.49 1.21 -3.81
CA LYS A 31 -4.18 -0.23 -3.83
C LYS A 31 -4.35 -0.76 -2.42
N GLN A 32 -5.12 -1.82 -2.23
CA GLN A 32 -5.18 -2.44 -0.91
C GLN A 32 -3.78 -2.95 -0.52
N LEU A 33 -3.32 -2.57 0.67
CA LEU A 33 -2.13 -3.10 1.31
C LEU A 33 -2.56 -4.27 2.19
N THR A 34 -2.37 -5.48 1.67
CA THR A 34 -2.61 -6.71 2.43
C THR A 34 -1.28 -7.31 2.87
N GLU A 35 -1.32 -8.17 3.88
CA GLU A 35 -0.18 -9.02 4.25
C GLU A 35 0.40 -9.75 3.02
N GLY A 36 1.72 -9.91 2.97
CA GLY A 36 2.45 -10.51 1.87
C GLY A 36 3.24 -9.50 1.03
N VAL A 37 3.33 -9.74 -0.28
CA VAL A 37 4.11 -8.90 -1.20
C VAL A 37 3.18 -8.28 -2.24
N THR A 38 3.23 -6.95 -2.37
CA THR A 38 2.42 -6.25 -3.37
C THR A 38 2.94 -6.51 -4.79
N PRO A 39 2.08 -6.51 -5.81
CA PRO A 39 2.53 -6.45 -7.20
C PRO A 39 3.48 -5.27 -7.42
N SER A 40 4.51 -5.48 -8.25
CA SER A 40 5.50 -4.44 -8.52
C SER A 40 4.87 -3.21 -9.18
N GLY A 41 5.22 -2.01 -8.71
CA GLY A 41 4.82 -0.74 -9.30
C GLY A 41 6.02 0.05 -9.80
N ILE A 42 5.82 0.91 -10.80
CA ILE A 42 6.83 1.86 -11.26
C ILE A 42 6.63 3.18 -10.51
N LEU A 43 7.64 3.63 -9.78
CA LEU A 43 7.60 4.89 -9.07
C LEU A 43 7.97 6.05 -10.01
N THR A 44 7.05 6.98 -10.22
CA THR A 44 7.25 8.13 -11.10
C THR A 44 7.33 9.42 -10.29
N SER A 45 8.34 10.25 -10.56
CA SER A 45 8.52 11.54 -9.87
C SER A 45 7.28 12.42 -10.02
N GLY A 46 6.77 12.95 -8.90
CA GLY A 46 5.54 13.75 -8.84
C GLY A 46 4.23 12.96 -8.80
N PHE A 47 4.26 11.63 -8.95
CA PHE A 47 3.07 10.77 -8.91
C PHE A 47 3.21 9.74 -7.78
N PRO A 48 2.83 10.09 -6.54
CA PRO A 48 2.88 9.17 -5.42
C PRO A 48 1.90 8.01 -5.64
N HIS A 49 2.27 6.83 -5.14
CA HIS A 49 1.34 5.70 -5.00
C HIS A 49 0.69 5.75 -3.62
N GLU A 50 -0.61 5.52 -3.60
CA GLU A 50 -1.39 5.42 -2.37
C GLU A 50 -1.85 3.98 -2.17
N TYR A 51 -1.65 3.50 -0.93
CA TYR A 51 -2.13 2.20 -0.49
C TYR A 51 -3.00 2.33 0.75
N VAL A 52 -4.06 1.52 0.83
CA VAL A 52 -4.99 1.48 1.97
C VAL A 52 -4.73 0.23 2.79
N LEU A 53 -4.47 0.40 4.08
CA LEU A 53 -4.31 -0.68 5.05
C LEU A 53 -5.49 -0.65 6.03
N SER A 54 -6.20 -1.75 6.13
CA SER A 54 -7.34 -1.91 7.04
C SER A 54 -6.99 -2.95 8.10
N LEU A 55 -7.03 -2.57 9.37
CA LEU A 55 -6.75 -3.43 10.52
C LEU A 55 -8.03 -3.68 11.31
N ASN A 56 -8.33 -4.96 11.56
CA ASN A 56 -9.51 -5.36 12.36
C ASN A 56 -9.23 -5.45 13.86
N GLU A 57 -7.96 -5.35 14.25
CA GLU A 57 -7.50 -5.34 15.64
C GLU A 57 -6.18 -4.57 15.73
N SER A 58 -5.72 -4.31 16.95
CA SER A 58 -4.43 -3.66 17.18
C SER A 58 -3.29 -4.65 16.87
N SER A 59 -2.47 -4.35 15.86
CA SER A 59 -1.45 -5.25 15.29
C SER A 59 -0.07 -4.60 15.21
N GLU A 60 0.98 -5.42 15.23
CA GLU A 60 2.34 -4.97 14.86
C GLU A 60 2.48 -5.04 13.34
N VAL A 61 2.72 -3.90 12.69
CA VAL A 61 2.75 -3.78 11.23
C VAL A 61 4.14 -3.41 10.77
N LYS A 62 4.72 -4.29 9.95
CA LYS A 62 6.01 -4.11 9.31
C LYS A 62 5.82 -3.93 7.81
N ILE A 63 6.28 -2.81 7.29
CA ILE A 63 6.23 -2.50 5.86
C ILE A 63 7.66 -2.20 5.40
N ALA A 64 8.17 -2.99 4.46
CA ALA A 64 9.47 -2.78 3.85
C ALA A 64 9.33 -2.62 2.33
N SER A 65 10.03 -1.66 1.73
CA SER A 65 10.17 -1.64 0.28
C SER A 65 11.36 -2.49 -0.17
N GLU A 66 11.19 -3.12 -1.32
CA GLU A 66 12.27 -3.74 -2.09
C GLU A 66 12.22 -3.14 -3.49
N HIS A 67 13.36 -2.61 -3.96
CA HIS A 67 13.49 -2.16 -5.34
C HIS A 67 14.20 -3.22 -6.19
N PHE A 68 13.90 -3.25 -7.49
CA PHE A 68 14.49 -4.24 -8.38
C PHE A 68 15.98 -3.96 -8.62
N PRO A 69 16.89 -4.93 -8.40
CA PRO A 69 18.31 -4.74 -8.64
C PRO A 69 18.59 -4.59 -10.15
N GLY A 70 19.49 -3.67 -10.51
CA GLY A 70 19.92 -3.46 -11.90
C GLY A 70 20.06 -2.00 -12.33
N SER A 71 19.60 -1.06 -11.51
CA SER A 71 19.81 0.38 -11.72
C SER A 71 20.96 0.88 -10.86
N ASN A 72 22.06 1.33 -11.48
CA ASN A 72 23.11 2.10 -10.81
C ASN A 72 22.64 3.53 -10.45
N PHE A 73 21.34 3.71 -10.20
CA PHE A 73 20.68 4.99 -10.01
C PHE A 73 20.12 5.07 -8.59
N MET A 74 20.30 6.24 -7.96
CA MET A 74 19.75 6.49 -6.64
C MET A 74 18.22 6.64 -6.74
N LEU A 75 17.46 5.65 -6.27
CA LEU A 75 16.02 5.78 -6.12
C LEU A 75 15.71 6.36 -4.73
N ARG A 76 15.46 7.67 -4.66
CA ARG A 76 15.06 8.30 -3.41
C ARG A 76 13.59 8.01 -3.17
N MET A 77 13.29 7.18 -2.18
CA MET A 77 11.91 6.86 -1.78
C MET A 77 11.57 7.53 -0.45
N LYS A 78 10.32 7.95 -0.33
CA LYS A 78 9.73 8.40 0.93
C LYS A 78 8.39 7.71 1.12
N ALA A 79 8.16 7.26 2.33
CA ALA A 79 6.91 6.66 2.76
C ALA A 79 6.35 7.45 3.94
N LYS A 80 5.05 7.74 3.88
CA LYS A 80 4.30 8.34 4.98
C LYS A 80 3.11 7.45 5.28
N LEU A 81 3.04 6.94 6.50
CA LEU A 81 1.90 6.21 7.00
C LEU A 81 1.02 7.18 7.78
N MET A 82 -0.25 7.25 7.40
CA MET A 82 -1.22 8.19 7.95
C MET A 82 -2.42 7.43 8.51
N ASP A 83 -2.93 7.88 9.65
CA ASP A 83 -4.22 7.39 10.17
C ASP A 83 -5.41 7.94 9.35
N ALA A 84 -6.62 7.48 9.69
CA ALA A 84 -7.86 7.92 9.07
C ALA A 84 -8.08 9.44 9.18
N SER A 85 -7.62 10.06 10.28
CA SER A 85 -7.71 11.50 10.53
C SER A 85 -6.70 12.32 9.72
N GLY A 86 -5.76 11.64 9.05
CA GLY A 86 -4.69 12.26 8.28
C GLY A 86 -3.48 12.65 9.11
N ASN A 87 -3.37 12.19 10.36
CA ASN A 87 -2.15 12.37 11.15
C ASN A 87 -1.10 11.38 10.66
N ILE A 88 0.14 11.84 10.59
CA ILE A 88 1.27 10.99 10.22
C ILE A 88 1.68 10.20 11.45
N VAL A 89 1.51 8.88 11.39
CA VAL A 89 1.89 7.96 12.48
C VAL A 89 3.33 7.48 12.32
N SER A 90 3.83 7.39 11.08
CA SER A 90 5.22 7.03 10.81
C SER A 90 5.69 7.57 9.46
N GLU A 91 6.99 7.85 9.35
CA GLU A 91 7.64 8.23 8.10
C GLU A 91 8.95 7.47 7.91
N ALA A 92 9.23 7.08 6.67
CA ALA A 92 10.51 6.49 6.31
C ALA A 92 11.06 7.15 5.04
N ASN A 93 12.38 7.27 4.96
CA ASN A 93 13.08 7.84 3.81
C ASN A 93 14.25 6.92 3.46
N SER A 94 14.47 6.69 2.16
CA SER A 94 15.61 5.92 1.66
C SER A 94 16.20 6.59 0.45
N VAL A 95 17.54 6.58 0.35
CA VAL A 95 18.27 7.06 -0.83
C VAL A 95 18.57 5.94 -1.83
N ASN A 96 18.39 4.70 -1.40
CA ASN A 96 18.70 3.48 -2.15
C ASN A 96 17.44 2.64 -2.40
N GLY A 97 16.24 3.21 -2.35
CA GLY A 97 14.99 2.48 -2.63
C GLY A 97 14.45 1.58 -1.52
N ASP A 98 15.23 1.24 -0.50
CA ASP A 98 14.78 0.33 0.57
C ASP A 98 14.49 1.10 1.85
N PHE A 99 13.21 1.24 2.21
CA PHE A 99 12.74 1.82 3.47
C PHE A 99 12.06 0.76 4.33
N LYS A 100 11.94 1.03 5.64
CA LYS A 100 11.20 0.19 6.58
C LYS A 100 10.34 1.05 7.51
N ILE A 101 9.15 0.56 7.81
CA ILE A 101 8.23 1.04 8.84
C ILE A 101 7.94 -0.16 9.73
N ASP A 102 7.97 0.05 11.04
CA ASP A 102 7.71 -0.96 12.06
C ASP A 102 6.95 -0.27 13.21
N GLU A 103 5.63 -0.46 13.24
CA GLU A 103 4.73 0.28 14.13
C GLU A 103 3.67 -0.62 14.74
N ARG A 104 3.35 -0.36 16.00
CA ARG A 104 2.15 -0.90 16.65
C ARG A 104 0.98 0.02 16.29
N LEU A 105 0.03 -0.48 15.50
CA LEU A 105 -1.13 0.27 15.02
C LEU A 105 -2.40 -0.25 15.68
N ASP A 106 -3.30 0.66 16.04
CA ASP A 106 -4.63 0.30 16.53
C ASP A 106 -5.56 -0.12 15.38
N GLU A 107 -6.68 -0.75 15.73
CA GLU A 107 -7.72 -1.10 14.76
C GLU A 107 -8.18 0.14 13.97
N GLY A 108 -8.40 -0.01 12.66
CA GLY A 108 -8.86 1.07 11.80
C GLY A 108 -8.19 1.12 10.44
N GLU A 109 -8.38 2.25 9.77
CA GLU A 109 -7.91 2.49 8.40
C GLU A 109 -6.68 3.41 8.38
N TYR A 110 -5.71 3.03 7.56
CA TYR A 110 -4.47 3.76 7.35
C TYR A 110 -4.19 3.93 5.86
N ARG A 111 -3.47 5.00 5.53
CA ARG A 111 -2.98 5.28 4.18
C ARG A 111 -1.47 5.31 4.18
N LEU A 112 -0.87 4.50 3.33
CA LEU A 112 0.55 4.57 3.03
C LEU A 112 0.74 5.34 1.72
N ILE A 113 1.38 6.50 1.81
CA ILE A 113 1.77 7.30 0.64
C ILE A 113 3.25 7.03 0.34
N VAL A 114 3.52 6.39 -0.80
CA VAL A 114 4.87 6.12 -1.28
C VAL A 114 5.18 7.05 -2.44
N SER A 115 6.18 7.89 -2.27
CA SER A 115 6.65 8.84 -3.28
C SER A 115 8.12 8.59 -3.59
N GLY A 116 8.54 8.99 -4.79
CA GLY A 116 9.93 8.92 -5.17
C GLY A 116 10.37 10.13 -5.96
N ASP A 117 11.67 10.41 -5.86
CA ASP A 117 12.37 11.30 -6.77
C ASP A 117 13.39 10.48 -7.56
N THR A 118 13.18 10.43 -8.87
CA THR A 118 14.03 9.70 -9.82
C THR A 118 15.22 10.54 -10.30
N GLY A 119 15.37 11.79 -9.83
CA GLY A 119 16.47 12.68 -10.20
C GLY A 119 16.52 13.05 -11.69
N GLY A 120 15.46 12.75 -12.46
CA GLY A 120 15.34 13.07 -13.88
C GLY A 120 16.28 12.32 -14.83
N ARG A 121 17.01 11.31 -14.36
CA ARG A 121 17.97 10.53 -15.18
C ARG A 121 17.75 9.03 -14.98
N GLY A 122 16.87 8.43 -15.79
CA GLY A 122 16.66 6.99 -15.84
C GLY A 122 15.42 6.64 -16.65
N GLU A 123 15.44 5.50 -17.35
CA GLU A 123 14.24 4.97 -17.99
C GLU A 123 13.23 4.57 -16.90
N SER A 124 11.94 4.89 -17.13
CA SER A 124 10.85 4.69 -16.14
C SER A 124 10.80 3.26 -15.58
N ASP A 125 11.09 2.27 -16.44
CA ASP A 125 11.05 0.84 -16.10
C ASP A 125 12.05 0.40 -15.02
N THR A 126 13.04 1.25 -14.70
CA THR A 126 14.10 0.97 -13.72
C THR A 126 13.74 1.40 -12.28
N HIS A 127 12.64 2.13 -12.08
CA HIS A 127 12.18 2.58 -10.75
C HIS A 127 11.10 1.66 -10.18
N ARG A 128 11.24 0.37 -10.43
CA ARG A 128 10.29 -0.64 -10.00
C ARG A 128 10.52 -1.01 -8.55
N TYR A 129 9.45 -1.07 -7.78
CA TYR A 129 9.47 -1.50 -6.39
C TYR A 129 8.27 -2.39 -6.04
N SER A 130 8.42 -3.15 -4.98
CA SER A 130 7.36 -3.86 -4.26
C SER A 130 7.40 -3.49 -2.78
N LEU A 131 6.28 -3.71 -2.09
CA LEU A 131 6.18 -3.62 -0.65
C LEU A 131 6.00 -5.02 -0.07
N HIS A 132 6.68 -5.28 1.04
CA HIS A 132 6.58 -6.47 1.86
C HIS A 132 5.89 -6.06 3.14
N VAL A 133 4.79 -6.73 3.46
CA VAL A 133 3.89 -6.38 4.55
C VAL A 133 3.74 -7.60 5.44
N ASP A 134 4.03 -7.43 6.71
CA ASP A 134 3.85 -8.42 7.77
C ASP A 134 2.98 -7.79 8.86
N ILE A 135 1.92 -8.49 9.27
CA ILE A 135 0.93 -8.02 10.24
C ILE A 135 0.81 -9.11 11.31
N GLN A 136 1.14 -8.77 12.55
CA GLN A 136 1.19 -9.70 13.69
C GLN A 136 0.17 -9.37 14.77
#